data_AF-A0A9W3B8E8-F1
#
_entry.id   AF-A0A9W3B8E8-F1
#
_cell.length_a   1.000
_cell.length_b   1.000
_cell.length_c   1.000
_cell.angle_alpha   90.00
_cell.angle_beta   90.00
_cell.angle_gamma   90.00
#
_symmetry.space_group_name_H-M   'P 1'
#
loop_
_entity.id
_entity.type
_entity.pdbx_description
1 polymer ?
#
loop_
_entity_poly.entity_id
_entity_poly.type
_entity_poly.pdbx_seq_one_letter_code
_entity_poly.pdbx_strand_id
1 'polypeptide(L)'
;MSSYKRKTETKEKEFEEIKTENDKTYFLLNNGNITKESLNVTSAQRSDDSNDSEEIAQWNYDSDDNESVAQWNDDSDDTESLAQWNDSDDSEANEERGVKSDATKRPLIGDHETQESEGGEVNLHKHRDDCKKNPGHMQFIPVDTFTLNDLPKEYQDNDLYEFLKVIADLTVRINVEITSPDRPEFWPETTQPYPFYKTSKPENLRTGSGIVRHVTKFQDGVRQDGYIGPTVYKKCWCKKCEGSDSASSVWWEIDVNTATHVVFDDIEASHTILRLFFDRENCDKVVVDTVSVQYFNIEYDMCGLKCVTCDENLGKKLIEMWKDYEIIHGKVFNKYKSASVENTSQGVEFKLNFIVSHPHGCSKQVSVGEWKDRLEVGEDRAKFTYTTCTCPGSSGAHVICLGYNDDWLSDLVHSGTLDSKINYSGVGLF
;
A
#
# COMPACT_ATOMS: atom_id res chain seq x y z
N MET A 1 -25.82 7.38 -14.41
CA MET A 1 -24.53 7.27 -13.68
C MET A 1 -24.53 8.30 -12.56
N SER A 2 -24.35 7.87 -11.32
CA SER A 2 -24.23 8.77 -10.17
C SER A 2 -23.03 9.72 -10.36
N SER A 3 -23.12 10.96 -9.86
CA SER A 3 -22.02 11.93 -9.90
C SER A 3 -20.73 11.38 -9.29
N TYR A 4 -20.82 10.44 -8.34
CA TYR A 4 -19.68 9.78 -7.73
C TYR A 4 -18.91 8.91 -8.70
N LYS A 5 -19.61 8.03 -9.44
CA LYS A 5 -18.99 7.10 -10.39
C LYS A 5 -18.11 7.85 -11.41
N ARG A 6 -18.57 9.00 -11.91
CA ARG A 6 -17.80 9.83 -12.84
C ARG A 6 -16.55 10.46 -12.20
N LYS A 7 -16.65 10.95 -10.96
CA LYS A 7 -15.50 11.52 -10.23
C LYS A 7 -14.45 10.45 -9.95
N THR A 8 -14.88 9.27 -9.50
CA THR A 8 -14.03 8.10 -9.25
C THR A 8 -13.32 7.65 -10.52
N GLU A 9 -14.05 7.42 -11.62
CA GLU A 9 -13.47 7.01 -12.92
C GLU A 9 -12.42 8.00 -13.44
N THR A 10 -12.61 9.30 -13.18
CA THR A 10 -11.66 10.35 -13.60
C THR A 10 -10.38 10.30 -12.77
N LYS A 11 -10.48 10.27 -11.43
CA LYS A 11 -9.31 10.18 -10.54
C LYS A 11 -8.55 8.86 -10.70
N GLU A 12 -9.25 7.75 -10.93
CA GLU A 12 -8.63 6.45 -11.19
C GLU A 12 -7.85 6.44 -12.49
N LYS A 13 -8.41 7.01 -13.56
CA LYS A 13 -7.71 7.10 -14.84
C LYS A 13 -6.44 7.96 -14.73
N GLU A 14 -6.53 9.10 -14.05
CA GLU A 14 -5.36 9.96 -13.78
C GLU A 14 -4.30 9.21 -12.94
N PHE A 15 -4.73 8.40 -11.96
CA PHE A 15 -3.82 7.60 -11.15
C PHE A 15 -3.13 6.49 -11.95
N GLU A 16 -3.86 5.71 -12.75
CA GLU A 16 -3.28 4.65 -13.58
C GLU A 16 -2.30 5.21 -14.63
N GLU A 17 -2.56 6.42 -15.15
CA GLU A 17 -1.62 7.15 -16.02
C GLU A 17 -0.31 7.51 -15.29
N ILE A 18 -0.38 8.09 -14.10
CA ILE A 18 0.79 8.44 -13.27
C ILE A 18 1.59 7.18 -12.89
N LYS A 19 0.88 6.11 -12.53
CA LYS A 19 1.48 4.84 -12.14
C LYS A 19 2.26 4.20 -13.29
N THR A 20 1.66 4.13 -14.47
CA THR A 20 2.30 3.57 -15.67
C THR A 20 3.61 4.29 -16.02
N GLU A 21 3.71 5.60 -15.78
CA GLU A 21 4.95 6.36 -16.00
C GLU A 21 6.03 6.05 -14.95
N ASN A 22 5.64 5.90 -13.68
CA ASN A 22 6.57 5.54 -12.61
C ASN A 22 7.13 4.12 -12.81
N ASP A 23 6.27 3.16 -13.16
CA ASP A 23 6.64 1.75 -13.37
C ASP A 23 7.64 1.59 -14.53
N LYS A 24 7.44 2.32 -15.64
CA LYS A 24 8.39 2.32 -16.77
C LYS A 24 9.77 2.81 -16.37
N THR A 25 9.83 3.88 -15.59
CA THR A 25 11.11 4.47 -15.18
C THR A 25 11.82 3.57 -14.18
N TYR A 26 11.07 2.93 -13.28
CA TYR A 26 11.60 1.96 -12.33
C TYR A 26 12.17 0.70 -13.02
N PHE A 27 11.44 0.15 -14.00
CA PHE A 27 11.91 -0.98 -14.79
C PHE A 27 13.21 -0.67 -15.55
N LEU A 28 13.42 0.59 -15.95
CA LEU A 28 14.66 1.02 -16.60
C LEU A 28 15.85 1.16 -15.62
N LEU A 29 15.59 1.59 -14.38
CA LEU A 29 16.62 1.72 -13.33
C LEU A 29 17.15 0.35 -12.87
N ASN A 30 16.27 -0.62 -12.67
CA ASN A 30 16.66 -1.95 -12.17
C ASN A 30 17.35 -2.84 -13.20
N ASN A 31 17.07 -2.64 -14.48
CA ASN A 31 17.69 -3.43 -15.54
C ASN A 31 19.06 -2.86 -15.99
N GLY A 32 19.62 -1.88 -15.27
CA GLY A 32 20.92 -1.29 -15.59
C GLY A 32 20.97 -0.59 -16.96
N ASN A 33 19.82 -0.33 -17.58
CA ASN A 33 19.71 0.14 -18.97
C ASN A 33 19.89 1.66 -19.13
N ILE A 34 20.24 2.38 -18.07
CA ILE A 34 20.54 3.81 -18.12
C ILE A 34 21.99 4.03 -17.69
N THR A 35 22.86 4.36 -18.64
CA THR A 35 24.18 4.92 -18.34
C THR A 35 24.03 6.41 -18.00
N LYS A 36 24.80 6.90 -17.00
CA LYS A 36 24.80 8.30 -16.53
C LYS A 36 24.91 9.36 -17.65
N GLU A 37 25.43 9.01 -18.82
CA GLU A 37 25.59 9.93 -19.95
C GLU A 37 24.27 10.30 -20.67
N SER A 38 23.21 9.50 -20.50
CA SER A 38 21.93 9.71 -21.19
C SER A 38 20.99 10.75 -20.53
N LEU A 39 21.35 11.30 -19.36
CA LEU A 39 20.54 12.26 -18.61
C LEU A 39 20.99 13.72 -18.71
N ASN A 40 21.96 14.04 -19.58
CA ASN A 40 22.34 15.43 -19.82
C ASN A 40 21.37 16.12 -20.78
N VAL A 41 20.24 16.60 -20.26
CA VAL A 41 19.49 17.69 -20.90
C VAL A 41 20.10 19.01 -20.44
N THR A 42 20.70 19.70 -21.41
CA THR A 42 21.34 21.02 -21.27
C THR A 42 20.42 22.04 -20.59
N SER A 43 20.74 22.45 -19.36
CA SER A 43 20.30 23.72 -18.80
C SER A 43 21.32 24.81 -19.15
N ALA A 44 20.83 25.88 -19.76
CA ALA A 44 21.63 26.99 -20.24
C ALA A 44 22.29 27.77 -19.09
N GLN A 45 23.50 28.23 -19.38
CA GLN A 45 24.44 28.96 -18.54
C GLN A 45 23.83 30.13 -17.74
N ARG A 46 24.12 30.17 -16.43
CA ARG A 46 24.48 31.40 -15.72
C ARG A 46 25.61 31.10 -14.74
N SER A 47 26.69 31.85 -14.90
CA SER A 47 27.90 31.83 -14.11
C SER A 47 27.72 32.69 -12.84
N ASP A 48 28.25 32.22 -11.71
CA ASP A 48 29.35 32.85 -10.97
C ASP A 48 29.39 32.35 -9.51
N ASP A 49 30.53 31.75 -9.19
CA ASP A 49 31.27 31.73 -7.91
C ASP A 49 30.55 31.43 -6.58
N SER A 50 30.82 30.25 -6.02
CA SER A 50 31.63 30.14 -4.79
C SER A 50 31.93 28.68 -4.44
N ASN A 51 33.20 28.43 -4.14
CA ASN A 51 33.72 27.21 -3.54
C ASN A 51 33.07 26.94 -2.19
N ASP A 52 32.58 25.72 -1.97
CA ASP A 52 32.83 24.97 -0.74
C ASP A 52 32.74 23.47 -1.05
N SER A 53 33.83 22.77 -0.73
CA SER A 53 34.04 21.35 -0.95
C SER A 53 33.55 20.54 0.24
N GLU A 54 32.52 19.72 0.05
CA GLU A 54 32.20 18.61 0.96
C GLU A 54 32.39 17.27 0.24
N GLU A 55 33.11 16.40 0.94
CA GLU A 55 33.64 15.11 0.54
C GLU A 55 32.50 14.06 0.56
N ILE A 56 31.97 13.72 -0.62
CA ILE A 56 31.01 12.62 -0.76
C ILE A 56 31.79 11.30 -0.84
N ALA A 57 31.67 10.48 0.19
CA ALA A 57 32.17 9.11 0.22
C ALA A 57 31.50 8.27 -0.87
N GLN A 58 32.29 7.86 -1.87
CA GLN A 58 31.91 6.86 -2.87
C GLN A 58 32.03 5.46 -2.26
N TRP A 59 30.92 4.71 -2.29
CA TRP A 59 30.91 3.28 -2.02
C TRP A 59 31.06 2.55 -3.35
N ASN A 60 32.24 1.97 -3.58
CA ASN A 60 32.45 1.03 -4.69
C ASN A 60 31.98 -0.36 -4.24
N TYR A 61 31.10 -0.95 -5.03
CA TYR A 61 30.64 -2.32 -4.88
C TYR A 61 31.54 -3.19 -5.77
N ASP A 62 32.49 -3.91 -5.18
CA ASP A 62 33.24 -4.95 -5.87
C ASP A 62 32.41 -6.24 -5.84
N SER A 63 31.91 -6.65 -7.00
CA SER A 63 31.28 -7.96 -7.22
C SER A 63 32.22 -8.82 -8.06
N ASP A 64 33.18 -9.46 -7.40
CA ASP A 64 33.85 -10.65 -7.92
C ASP A 64 33.18 -11.86 -7.27
N ASP A 65 32.48 -12.69 -8.06
CA ASP A 65 32.71 -14.13 -8.08
C ASP A 65 31.74 -14.88 -9.04
N ASN A 66 32.40 -15.53 -10.01
CA ASN A 66 32.10 -16.83 -10.63
C ASN A 66 30.96 -17.01 -11.64
N GLU A 67 31.36 -16.93 -12.92
CA GLU A 67 30.71 -17.55 -14.08
C GLU A 67 30.76 -19.09 -14.01
N SER A 68 29.62 -19.74 -14.22
CA SER A 68 29.57 -21.07 -14.84
C SER A 68 28.61 -21.01 -16.03
N VAL A 69 29.21 -20.87 -17.22
CA VAL A 69 28.55 -20.81 -18.52
C VAL A 69 28.08 -22.21 -18.93
N ALA A 70 26.77 -22.39 -19.12
CA ALA A 70 26.22 -23.52 -19.87
C ALA A 70 25.83 -23.05 -21.28
N GLN A 71 26.62 -23.46 -22.27
CA GLN A 71 26.35 -23.26 -23.70
C GLN A 71 25.13 -24.08 -24.14
N TRP A 72 24.21 -23.44 -24.85
CA TRP A 72 23.18 -24.11 -25.64
C TRP A 72 23.54 -23.92 -27.12
N ASN A 73 23.79 -25.04 -27.80
CA ASN A 73 24.02 -25.09 -29.23
C ASN A 73 22.67 -24.99 -29.96
N ASP A 74 22.68 -24.14 -30.99
CA ASP A 74 21.61 -23.91 -31.95
C ASP A 74 21.99 -24.69 -33.22
N ASP A 75 21.20 -25.70 -33.58
CA ASP A 75 21.37 -26.45 -34.83
C ASP A 75 20.00 -26.73 -35.48
N SER A 76 19.74 -25.95 -36.54
CA SER A 76 19.23 -26.32 -37.86
C SER A 76 17.93 -27.12 -38.05
N ASP A 77 17.03 -26.50 -38.81
CA ASP A 77 16.29 -26.98 -39.99
C ASP A 77 15.98 -28.49 -40.11
N ASP A 78 14.69 -28.80 -40.27
CA ASP A 78 14.24 -29.64 -41.40
C ASP A 78 12.75 -29.46 -41.72
N THR A 79 12.50 -29.49 -43.02
CA THR A 79 11.26 -29.17 -43.76
C THR A 79 10.27 -30.33 -43.89
N GLU A 80 9.00 -29.96 -44.11
CA GLU A 80 7.93 -30.62 -44.89
C GLU A 80 7.60 -32.12 -44.67
N SER A 81 6.37 -32.38 -44.22
CA SER A 81 5.54 -33.41 -44.85
C SER A 81 4.04 -33.15 -44.68
N LEU A 82 3.36 -32.91 -45.81
CA LEU A 82 1.91 -32.99 -45.97
C LEU A 82 1.41 -34.42 -45.73
N ALA A 83 0.40 -34.59 -44.87
CA ALA A 83 -0.45 -35.78 -44.87
C ALA A 83 -1.90 -35.40 -44.57
N GLN A 84 -2.75 -35.86 -45.48
CA GLN A 84 -4.21 -35.75 -45.51
C GLN A 84 -4.85 -36.40 -44.29
N TRP A 85 -5.88 -35.75 -43.74
CA TRP A 85 -6.78 -36.36 -42.76
C TRP A 85 -8.16 -36.51 -43.39
N ASN A 86 -8.61 -37.76 -43.40
CA ASN A 86 -9.87 -38.23 -43.94
C ASN A 86 -11.05 -37.78 -43.07
N ASP A 87 -12.15 -37.49 -43.75
CA ASP A 87 -13.49 -37.47 -43.20
C ASP A 87 -13.88 -38.87 -42.69
N SER A 88 -14.34 -38.95 -41.44
CA SER A 88 -15.23 -40.01 -41.00
C SER A 88 -16.17 -39.48 -39.94
N ASP A 89 -17.45 -39.50 -40.29
CA ASP A 89 -18.62 -39.46 -39.41
C ASP A 89 -18.39 -40.28 -38.14
N ASP A 90 -18.71 -39.69 -36.99
CA ASP A 90 -19.24 -40.46 -35.87
C ASP A 90 -20.23 -39.63 -35.05
N SER A 91 -21.27 -40.35 -34.68
CA SER A 91 -22.58 -39.96 -34.18
C SER A 91 -22.62 -39.49 -32.73
N GLU A 92 -23.59 -38.61 -32.46
CA GLU A 92 -24.45 -38.56 -31.27
C GLU A 92 -23.87 -38.99 -29.90
N ALA A 93 -23.50 -37.99 -29.10
CA ALA A 93 -23.68 -38.04 -27.64
C ALA A 93 -24.05 -36.63 -27.15
N ASN A 94 -25.35 -36.40 -27.01
CA ASN A 94 -25.93 -35.19 -26.48
C ASN A 94 -25.82 -35.25 -24.95
N GLU A 95 -24.63 -34.92 -24.42
CA GLU A 95 -24.43 -34.71 -22.99
C GLU A 95 -24.79 -33.27 -22.65
N GLU A 96 -25.90 -33.11 -21.93
CA GLU A 96 -26.35 -31.85 -21.36
C GLU A 96 -25.23 -31.24 -20.51
N ARG A 97 -24.46 -30.34 -21.12
CA ARG A 97 -23.62 -29.39 -20.39
C ARG A 97 -24.56 -28.54 -19.55
N GLY A 98 -24.74 -28.94 -18.30
CA GLY A 98 -25.35 -28.14 -17.27
C GLY A 98 -24.69 -26.77 -17.31
N VAL A 99 -25.47 -25.77 -17.73
CA VAL A 99 -25.15 -24.36 -17.57
C VAL A 99 -24.90 -24.19 -16.08
N LYS A 100 -23.63 -24.17 -15.67
CA LYS A 100 -23.23 -23.69 -14.35
C LYS A 100 -23.76 -22.27 -14.32
N SER A 101 -24.92 -22.09 -13.69
CA SER A 101 -25.47 -20.77 -13.48
C SER A 101 -24.37 -19.98 -12.79
N ASP A 102 -23.93 -18.95 -13.48
CA ASP A 102 -23.02 -17.92 -13.00
C ASP A 102 -23.67 -17.30 -11.77
N ALA A 103 -23.51 -17.99 -10.64
CA ALA A 103 -23.95 -17.54 -9.35
C ALA A 103 -23.03 -16.38 -9.04
N THR A 104 -23.44 -15.21 -9.54
CA THR A 104 -22.82 -13.92 -9.34
C THR A 104 -22.38 -13.86 -7.89
N LYS A 105 -21.07 -14.09 -7.67
CA LYS A 105 -20.48 -14.13 -6.33
C LYS A 105 -20.78 -12.77 -5.73
N ARG A 106 -21.70 -12.73 -4.76
CA ARG A 106 -22.04 -11.48 -4.10
C ARG A 106 -20.75 -10.87 -3.56
N PRO A 107 -20.54 -9.55 -3.71
CA PRO A 107 -19.39 -8.88 -3.13
C PRO A 107 -19.28 -9.25 -1.65
N LEU A 108 -18.11 -9.71 -1.23
CA LEU A 108 -17.87 -10.06 0.16
C LEU A 108 -17.73 -8.75 0.94
N ILE A 109 -18.83 -8.27 1.50
CA ILE A 109 -18.88 -7.06 2.32
C ILE A 109 -19.24 -7.50 3.73
N GLY A 110 -18.29 -7.38 4.65
CA GLY A 110 -18.50 -7.70 6.07
C GLY A 110 -18.66 -6.45 6.93
N ASP A 111 -18.44 -6.62 8.22
CA ASP A 111 -18.47 -5.52 9.18
C ASP A 111 -17.13 -4.77 9.11
N HIS A 112 -17.18 -3.48 8.79
CA HIS A 112 -15.99 -2.64 8.70
C HIS A 112 -15.52 -2.28 10.11
N GLU A 113 -14.22 -2.39 10.36
CA GLU A 113 -13.60 -2.19 11.67
C GLU A 113 -13.37 -0.71 11.99
N THR A 114 -14.46 0.03 12.02
CA THR A 114 -14.41 1.46 12.24
C THR A 114 -14.30 1.80 13.73
N GLN A 115 -13.47 2.80 14.07
CA GLN A 115 -13.28 3.29 15.42
C GLN A 115 -13.73 4.75 15.51
N GLU A 116 -14.76 5.02 16.32
CA GLU A 116 -15.18 6.37 16.71
C GLU A 116 -14.76 6.65 18.16
N SER A 117 -14.55 7.92 18.49
CA SER A 117 -14.30 8.38 19.84
C SER A 117 -14.95 9.74 20.10
N GLU A 118 -15.96 9.76 20.98
CA GLU A 118 -16.65 11.00 21.38
C GLU A 118 -15.83 11.87 22.35
N GLY A 119 -14.79 11.31 22.98
CA GLY A 119 -13.97 11.98 23.99
C GLY A 119 -12.53 12.21 23.54
N GLY A 120 -12.28 12.19 22.23
CA GLY A 120 -10.94 12.33 21.66
C GLY A 120 -10.03 11.15 22.03
N GLU A 121 -8.73 11.40 22.19
CA GLU A 121 -7.75 10.31 22.38
C GLU A 121 -7.92 9.56 23.72
N VAL A 122 -8.48 10.21 24.75
CA VAL A 122 -8.61 9.61 26.10
C VAL A 122 -9.50 8.36 26.08
N ASN A 123 -10.54 8.36 25.26
CA ASN A 123 -11.47 7.23 25.16
C ASN A 123 -10.89 6.06 24.36
N LEU A 124 -9.81 6.24 23.60
CA LEU A 124 -9.20 5.17 22.80
C LEU A 124 -8.69 4.02 23.66
N HIS A 125 -8.06 4.34 24.81
CA HIS A 125 -7.65 3.32 25.77
C HIS A 125 -8.83 2.57 26.38
N LYS A 126 -9.93 3.27 26.65
CA LYS A 126 -11.16 2.63 27.12
C LYS A 126 -11.73 1.68 26.07
N HIS A 127 -11.75 2.07 24.79
CA HIS A 127 -12.19 1.19 23.70
C HIS A 127 -11.31 -0.06 23.57
N ARG A 128 -10.00 0.08 23.80
CA ARG A 128 -9.09 -1.06 23.91
C ARG A 128 -9.48 -1.94 25.09
N ASP A 129 -9.59 -1.39 26.29
CA ASP A 129 -9.85 -2.18 27.50
C ASP A 129 -11.23 -2.89 27.45
N ASP A 130 -12.22 -2.28 26.79
CA ASP A 130 -13.58 -2.82 26.62
C ASP A 130 -13.71 -3.73 25.36
N CYS A 131 -12.64 -3.96 24.59
CA CYS A 131 -12.69 -4.68 23.32
C CYS A 131 -13.04 -6.17 23.51
N LYS A 132 -14.13 -6.59 22.85
CA LYS A 132 -14.60 -7.98 22.88
C LYS A 132 -14.02 -8.86 21.78
N LYS A 133 -13.51 -8.26 20.70
CA LYS A 133 -13.02 -9.00 19.54
C LYS A 133 -11.73 -9.76 19.84
N ASN A 134 -10.78 -9.09 20.51
CA ASN A 134 -9.52 -9.69 20.93
C ASN A 134 -9.33 -9.46 22.44
N PRO A 135 -9.98 -10.26 23.31
CA PRO A 135 -9.89 -10.07 24.76
C PRO A 135 -8.45 -10.08 25.26
N GLY A 136 -8.05 -8.99 25.92
CA GLY A 136 -6.69 -8.81 26.46
C GLY A 136 -5.59 -8.61 25.42
N HIS A 137 -5.94 -8.53 24.12
CA HIS A 137 -5.03 -8.20 23.01
C HIS A 137 -3.74 -9.02 22.97
N MET A 138 -3.77 -10.28 23.43
CA MET A 138 -2.57 -11.11 23.59
C MET A 138 -1.83 -11.42 22.28
N GLN A 139 -2.49 -11.23 21.13
CA GLN A 139 -1.92 -11.44 19.79
C GLN A 139 -1.40 -10.15 19.15
N PHE A 140 -1.49 -9.02 19.86
CA PHE A 140 -0.88 -7.76 19.45
C PHE A 140 0.44 -7.58 20.19
N ILE A 141 1.51 -7.46 19.42
CA ILE A 141 2.87 -7.31 19.94
C ILE A 141 3.28 -5.86 19.74
N PRO A 142 3.63 -5.11 20.81
CA PRO A 142 4.12 -3.76 20.66
C PRO A 142 5.37 -3.73 19.78
N VAL A 143 5.38 -2.82 18.81
CA VAL A 143 6.39 -2.81 17.74
C VAL A 143 7.82 -2.58 18.23
N ASP A 144 7.96 -1.93 19.38
CA ASP A 144 9.24 -1.67 20.04
C ASP A 144 9.76 -2.88 20.83
N THR A 145 8.90 -3.86 21.09
CA THR A 145 9.25 -5.14 21.74
C THR A 145 9.24 -6.32 20.80
N PHE A 146 8.79 -6.15 19.56
CA PHE A 146 8.76 -7.21 18.55
C PHE A 146 10.18 -7.67 18.18
N THR A 147 10.38 -8.99 18.15
CA THR A 147 11.66 -9.66 17.88
C THR A 147 11.48 -10.76 16.83
N LEU A 148 12.59 -11.26 16.28
CA LEU A 148 12.59 -12.40 15.35
C LEU A 148 11.85 -13.63 15.92
N ASN A 149 11.95 -13.87 17.23
CA ASN A 149 11.35 -15.04 17.88
C ASN A 149 9.82 -14.98 17.97
N ASP A 150 9.24 -13.80 17.75
CA ASP A 150 7.78 -13.62 17.71
C ASP A 150 7.18 -14.10 16.38
N LEU A 151 8.01 -14.32 15.35
CA LEU A 151 7.60 -15.01 14.12
C LEU A 151 7.48 -16.52 14.36
N PRO A 152 6.56 -17.22 13.66
CA PRO A 152 6.52 -18.67 13.67
C PRO A 152 7.86 -19.24 13.20
N LYS A 153 8.25 -20.39 13.72
CA LYS A 153 9.62 -20.93 13.63
C LYS A 153 10.12 -21.06 12.18
N GLU A 154 9.24 -21.47 11.28
CA GLU A 154 9.49 -21.63 9.84
C GLU A 154 9.65 -20.29 9.08
N TYR A 155 9.26 -19.18 9.71
CA TYR A 155 9.38 -17.80 9.21
C TYR A 155 10.35 -16.96 10.05
N GLN A 156 11.16 -17.57 10.93
CA GLN A 156 12.22 -16.86 11.67
C GLN A 156 13.39 -16.55 10.75
N ASP A 157 13.14 -15.63 9.82
CA ASP A 157 14.05 -15.18 8.78
C ASP A 157 14.43 -13.71 8.98
N ASN A 158 15.73 -13.40 8.86
CA ASN A 158 16.21 -12.03 9.09
C ASN A 158 15.68 -11.05 8.05
N ASP A 159 15.61 -11.42 6.77
CA ASP A 159 15.10 -10.51 5.73
C ASP A 159 13.62 -10.19 5.97
N LEU A 160 12.82 -11.18 6.36
CA LEU A 160 11.42 -10.99 6.71
C LEU A 160 11.23 -10.14 7.98
N TYR A 161 12.07 -10.35 9.00
CA TYR A 161 12.05 -9.53 10.21
C TYR A 161 12.37 -8.06 9.88
N GLU A 162 13.43 -7.80 9.12
CA GLU A 162 13.77 -6.43 8.67
C GLU A 162 12.64 -5.84 7.81
N PHE A 163 12.01 -6.65 6.94
CA PHE A 163 10.86 -6.20 6.15
C PHE A 163 9.71 -5.74 7.02
N LEU A 164 9.41 -6.47 8.10
CA LEU A 164 8.39 -6.06 9.04
C LEU A 164 8.75 -4.75 9.77
N LYS A 165 10.03 -4.54 10.12
CA LYS A 165 10.50 -3.29 10.73
C LYS A 165 10.34 -2.09 9.79
N VAL A 166 10.69 -2.22 8.51
CA VAL A 166 10.48 -1.11 7.54
C VAL A 166 8.99 -0.85 7.29
N ILE A 167 8.14 -1.88 7.27
CA ILE A 167 6.68 -1.69 7.24
C ILE A 167 6.20 -0.92 8.48
N ALA A 168 6.74 -1.24 9.65
CA ALA A 168 6.41 -0.52 10.86
C ALA A 168 6.82 0.95 10.80
N ASP A 169 8.00 1.27 10.27
CA ASP A 169 8.48 2.65 10.15
C ASP A 169 7.59 3.49 9.22
N LEU A 170 7.07 2.88 8.15
CA LEU A 170 6.17 3.53 7.19
C LEU A 170 4.69 3.50 7.61
N THR A 171 4.32 2.74 8.65
CA THR A 171 2.95 2.69 9.15
C THR A 171 2.59 3.98 9.89
N VAL A 172 1.46 4.58 9.52
CA VAL A 172 0.94 5.82 10.10
C VAL A 172 -0.40 5.60 10.78
N ARG A 173 -0.65 6.37 11.84
CA ARG A 173 -1.98 6.50 12.43
C ARG A 173 -2.72 7.63 11.74
N ILE A 174 -3.97 7.40 11.36
CA ILE A 174 -4.84 8.38 10.72
C ILE A 174 -5.92 8.78 11.71
N ASN A 175 -6.07 10.09 11.93
CA ASN A 175 -7.17 10.68 12.69
C ASN A 175 -8.03 11.51 11.75
N VAL A 176 -9.33 11.26 11.71
CA VAL A 176 -10.28 12.00 10.87
C VAL A 176 -11.30 12.66 11.78
N GLU A 177 -11.36 13.99 11.74
CA GLU A 177 -12.15 14.78 12.71
C GLU A 177 -13.58 15.07 12.20
N ILE A 178 -13.81 14.95 10.90
CA ILE A 178 -15.11 15.22 10.27
C ILE A 178 -15.57 14.01 9.44
N THR A 179 -16.87 13.74 9.48
CA THR A 179 -17.54 12.83 8.56
C THR A 179 -18.17 13.63 7.43
N SER A 180 -17.84 13.27 6.19
CA SER A 180 -18.37 13.95 5.02
C SER A 180 -19.88 13.72 4.85
N PRO A 181 -20.67 14.76 4.53
CA PRO A 181 -22.08 14.60 4.16
C PRO A 181 -22.26 13.86 2.83
N ASP A 182 -21.20 13.71 2.05
CA ASP A 182 -21.17 13.12 0.72
C ASP A 182 -21.01 11.59 0.74
N ARG A 183 -20.83 10.98 1.92
CA ARG A 183 -20.82 9.51 2.05
C ARG A 183 -22.09 8.89 1.46
N PRO A 184 -21.99 7.81 0.66
CA PRO A 184 -23.15 7.18 0.06
C PRO A 184 -24.00 6.48 1.13
N GLU A 185 -25.27 6.22 0.82
CA GLU A 185 -26.14 5.47 1.72
C GLU A 185 -25.75 4.00 1.86
N PHE A 186 -25.35 3.39 0.74
CA PHE A 186 -25.01 1.99 0.64
C PHE A 186 -23.67 1.81 -0.07
N TRP A 187 -23.02 0.67 0.16
CA TRP A 187 -21.94 0.22 -0.73
C TRP A 187 -22.46 0.04 -2.16
N PRO A 188 -21.63 0.33 -3.18
CA PRO A 188 -22.02 0.18 -4.58
C PRO A 188 -22.68 -1.17 -4.84
N GLU A 189 -23.81 -1.15 -5.55
CA GLU A 189 -24.54 -2.36 -5.98
C GLU A 189 -25.06 -3.26 -4.86
N THR A 190 -25.11 -2.77 -3.62
CA THR A 190 -25.64 -3.52 -2.48
C THR A 190 -26.71 -2.74 -1.72
N THR A 191 -27.33 -3.40 -0.75
CA THR A 191 -28.20 -2.77 0.25
C THR A 191 -27.52 -2.60 1.60
N GLN A 192 -26.20 -2.85 1.68
CA GLN A 192 -25.47 -2.77 2.92
C GLN A 192 -25.12 -1.31 3.21
N PRO A 193 -25.45 -0.77 4.41
CA PRO A 193 -25.15 0.62 4.75
C PRO A 193 -23.66 0.92 4.65
N TYR A 194 -23.34 2.10 4.10
CA TYR A 194 -21.97 2.58 4.10
C TYR A 194 -21.60 3.12 5.51
N PRO A 195 -20.38 2.87 6.01
CA PRO A 195 -19.97 3.35 7.32
C PRO A 195 -20.15 4.87 7.44
N PHE A 196 -20.80 5.29 8.53
CA PHE A 196 -21.05 6.70 8.90
C PHE A 196 -21.99 7.50 8.00
N TYR A 197 -22.74 6.85 7.11
CA TYR A 197 -23.81 7.54 6.40
C TYR A 197 -24.83 8.18 7.36
N LYS A 198 -25.11 9.48 7.15
CA LYS A 198 -26.04 10.29 7.97
C LYS A 198 -25.76 10.20 9.48
N THR A 199 -24.49 10.17 9.88
CA THR A 199 -24.16 10.26 11.31
C THR A 199 -24.72 11.55 11.93
N SER A 200 -25.27 11.45 13.14
CA SER A 200 -25.85 12.58 13.86
C SER A 200 -24.78 13.52 14.46
N LYS A 201 -23.55 13.03 14.58
CA LYS A 201 -22.39 13.75 15.14
C LYS A 201 -21.27 13.77 14.09
N PRO A 202 -21.27 14.74 13.16
CA PRO A 202 -20.27 14.81 12.11
C PRO A 202 -18.85 15.04 12.64
N GLU A 203 -18.70 15.62 13.83
CA GLU A 203 -17.43 16.00 14.48
C GLU A 203 -16.85 14.92 15.42
N ASN A 204 -17.23 13.65 15.24
CA ASN A 204 -16.65 12.56 16.02
C ASN A 204 -15.25 12.21 15.50
N LEU A 205 -14.25 12.18 16.39
CA LEU A 205 -12.92 11.69 16.05
C LEU A 205 -13.03 10.22 15.62
N ARG A 206 -12.57 9.93 14.41
CA ARG A 206 -12.38 8.58 13.90
C ARG A 206 -10.92 8.28 13.75
N THR A 207 -10.54 7.02 13.96
CA THR A 207 -9.15 6.60 13.78
C THR A 207 -9.05 5.43 12.82
N GLY A 208 -7.97 5.41 12.04
CA GLY A 208 -7.57 4.30 11.19
C GLY A 208 -6.05 4.20 11.13
N SER A 209 -5.59 3.33 10.24
CA SER A 209 -4.18 3.12 9.92
C SER A 209 -3.93 3.38 8.44
N GLY A 210 -2.68 3.57 8.06
CA GLY A 210 -2.25 3.64 6.67
C GLY A 210 -0.77 3.34 6.54
N ILE A 211 -0.27 3.35 5.32
CA ILE A 211 1.15 3.13 5.02
C ILE A 211 1.66 4.20 4.07
N VAL A 212 2.83 4.77 4.36
CA VAL A 212 3.55 5.61 3.42
C VAL A 212 4.04 4.74 2.26
N ARG A 213 3.63 5.07 1.04
CA ARG A 213 3.96 4.32 -0.18
C ARG A 213 5.10 4.94 -0.97
N HIS A 214 5.17 6.27 -0.94
CA HIS A 214 6.14 7.01 -1.73
C HIS A 214 6.40 8.38 -1.11
N VAL A 215 7.62 8.88 -1.28
CA VAL A 215 8.06 10.18 -0.75
C VAL A 215 8.82 10.93 -1.82
N THR A 216 8.26 12.02 -2.33
CA THR A 216 8.88 12.83 -3.38
C THR A 216 9.38 14.14 -2.82
N LYS A 217 10.67 14.43 -2.99
CA LYS A 217 11.24 15.76 -2.72
C LYS A 217 11.03 16.68 -3.92
N PHE A 218 10.64 17.91 -3.66
CA PHE A 218 10.54 18.98 -4.64
C PHE A 218 11.44 20.15 -4.27
N GLN A 219 11.97 20.82 -5.30
CA GLN A 219 12.63 22.11 -5.19
C GLN A 219 12.17 23.01 -6.33
N ASP A 220 11.61 24.18 -6.01
CA ASP A 220 11.12 25.17 -6.96
C ASP A 220 10.11 24.60 -7.99
N GLY A 221 9.31 23.61 -7.55
CA GLY A 221 8.34 22.91 -8.40
C GLY A 221 8.91 21.79 -9.25
N VAL A 222 10.17 21.41 -9.02
CA VAL A 222 10.85 20.34 -9.75
C VAL A 222 11.10 19.15 -8.82
N ARG A 223 10.67 17.96 -9.24
CA ARG A 223 10.97 16.69 -8.54
C ARG A 223 12.48 16.46 -8.47
N GLN A 224 12.95 15.94 -7.35
CA GLN A 224 14.38 15.69 -7.08
C GLN A 224 14.74 14.19 -7.09
N ASP A 225 13.80 13.33 -7.47
CA ASP A 225 13.96 11.88 -7.59
C ASP A 225 14.40 11.43 -8.99
N GLY A 226 14.61 12.37 -9.92
CA GLY A 226 14.99 12.09 -11.31
C GLY A 226 13.81 11.80 -12.25
N TYR A 227 12.58 11.74 -11.73
CA TYR A 227 11.39 11.55 -12.54
C TYR A 227 10.89 12.90 -13.06
N ILE A 228 10.51 12.94 -14.34
CA ILE A 228 9.88 14.12 -14.93
C ILE A 228 8.39 14.04 -14.61
N GLY A 229 7.93 14.89 -13.69
CA GLY A 229 6.52 15.03 -13.39
C GLY A 229 6.24 16.44 -12.87
N PRO A 230 5.39 17.23 -13.54
CA PRO A 230 5.07 18.56 -13.05
C PRO A 230 4.25 18.44 -11.78
N THR A 231 4.64 19.17 -10.74
CA THR A 231 3.70 19.59 -9.71
C THR A 231 3.10 20.93 -10.11
N VAL A 232 1.84 21.18 -9.77
CA VAL A 232 1.20 22.49 -10.02
C VAL A 232 1.76 23.57 -9.08
N TYR A 233 2.52 23.18 -8.06
CA TYR A 233 3.05 24.06 -7.04
C TYR A 233 4.51 24.45 -7.31
N LYS A 234 4.83 25.74 -7.16
CA LYS A 234 6.23 26.22 -7.22
C LYS A 234 6.90 26.33 -5.85
N LYS A 235 6.09 26.30 -4.78
CA LYS A 235 6.49 26.38 -3.38
C LYS A 235 5.68 25.38 -2.58
N CYS A 236 6.14 25.08 -1.37
CA CYS A 236 5.41 24.22 -0.45
C CYS A 236 3.97 24.72 -0.21
N TRP A 237 3.02 23.79 -0.28
CA TRP A 237 1.60 24.04 -0.08
C TRP A 237 1.08 23.50 1.26
N CYS A 238 1.97 23.21 2.22
CA CYS A 238 1.54 22.87 3.57
C CYS A 238 0.87 24.08 4.27
N LYS A 239 0.03 23.83 5.28
CA LYS A 239 -0.67 24.86 6.06
C LYS A 239 0.23 25.98 6.60
N LYS A 240 1.50 25.68 6.91
CA LYS A 240 2.48 26.69 7.38
C LYS A 240 2.98 27.61 6.26
N CYS A 241 3.05 27.10 5.04
CA CYS A 241 3.56 27.82 3.87
C CYS A 241 2.44 28.47 3.05
N GLU A 242 1.22 27.92 3.10
CA GLU A 242 0.09 28.45 2.37
C GLU A 242 -0.19 29.91 2.76
N GLY A 243 -0.18 30.81 1.76
CA GLY A 243 -0.36 32.25 1.97
C GLY A 243 0.84 32.99 2.60
N SER A 244 1.96 32.31 2.87
CA SER A 244 3.16 32.93 3.44
C SER A 244 4.11 33.47 2.37
N ASP A 245 4.62 34.69 2.55
CA ASP A 245 5.70 35.25 1.72
C ASP A 245 7.01 34.44 1.85
N SER A 246 7.20 33.77 2.99
CA SER A 246 8.34 32.90 3.28
C SER A 246 8.04 31.42 3.03
N ALA A 247 7.08 31.10 2.16
CA ALA A 247 6.82 29.72 1.76
C ALA A 247 8.09 29.04 1.22
N SER A 248 8.39 27.84 1.72
CA SER A 248 9.60 27.10 1.36
C SER A 248 9.61 26.73 -0.11
N SER A 249 10.74 26.90 -0.79
CA SER A 249 10.97 26.35 -2.13
C SER A 249 11.28 24.86 -2.13
N VAL A 250 11.60 24.28 -0.96
CA VAL A 250 11.87 22.84 -0.79
C VAL A 250 10.78 22.21 0.06
N TRP A 251 10.21 21.11 -0.42
CA TRP A 251 9.19 20.35 0.32
C TRP A 251 9.18 18.88 -0.07
N TRP A 252 8.40 18.10 0.67
CA TRP A 252 8.20 16.68 0.45
C TRP A 252 6.70 16.41 0.33
N GLU A 253 6.31 15.73 -0.74
CA GLU A 253 5.00 15.11 -0.86
C GLU A 253 5.10 13.64 -0.41
N ILE A 254 4.12 13.20 0.38
CA ILE A 254 4.08 11.88 1.00
C ILE A 254 2.78 11.23 0.56
N ASP A 255 2.88 10.17 -0.22
CA ASP A 255 1.73 9.39 -0.67
C ASP A 255 1.44 8.30 0.36
N VAL A 256 0.20 8.20 0.84
CA VAL A 256 -0.22 7.28 1.90
C VAL A 256 -1.45 6.52 1.45
N ASN A 257 -1.40 5.19 1.55
CA ASN A 257 -2.56 4.34 1.27
C ASN A 257 -3.31 3.98 2.56
N THR A 258 -4.63 4.00 2.47
CA THR A 258 -5.58 3.62 3.52
C THR A 258 -6.87 3.09 2.89
N ALA A 259 -7.88 2.81 3.70
CA ALA A 259 -9.19 2.39 3.23
C ALA A 259 -10.12 3.59 2.98
N THR A 260 -10.94 3.53 1.92
CA THR A 260 -11.89 4.61 1.57
C THR A 260 -12.91 4.85 2.67
N HIS A 261 -13.33 3.81 3.40
CA HIS A 261 -14.24 4.03 4.52
C HIS A 261 -13.58 4.77 5.70
N VAL A 262 -12.24 4.80 5.79
CA VAL A 262 -11.48 5.58 6.78
C VAL A 262 -11.47 7.06 6.37
N VAL A 263 -10.94 7.38 5.19
CA VAL A 263 -10.97 8.74 4.60
C VAL A 263 -11.71 8.68 3.27
N PHE A 264 -12.92 9.25 3.25
CA PHE A 264 -13.82 9.10 2.11
C PHE A 264 -13.53 10.07 0.95
N ASP A 265 -13.32 11.35 1.25
CA ASP A 265 -13.18 12.41 0.24
C ASP A 265 -12.29 13.57 0.74
N ASP A 266 -12.20 14.63 -0.07
CA ASP A 266 -11.40 15.82 0.23
C ASP A 266 -11.94 16.63 1.43
N ILE A 267 -13.23 16.50 1.77
CA ILE A 267 -13.80 17.13 2.98
C ILE A 267 -13.21 16.45 4.21
N GLU A 268 -13.19 15.12 4.24
CA GLU A 268 -12.59 14.37 5.34
C GLU A 268 -11.07 14.53 5.38
N ALA A 269 -10.40 14.48 4.22
CA ALA A 269 -8.95 14.63 4.13
C ALA A 269 -8.47 15.99 4.65
N SER A 270 -9.17 17.09 4.34
CA SER A 270 -8.80 18.42 4.87
C SER A 270 -8.89 18.53 6.40
N HIS A 271 -9.62 17.61 7.05
CA HIS A 271 -9.77 17.46 8.50
C HIS A 271 -9.11 16.17 9.01
N THR A 272 -8.13 15.66 8.26
CA THR A 272 -7.35 14.49 8.61
C THR A 272 -5.97 14.89 9.12
N ILE A 273 -5.51 14.20 10.16
CA ILE A 273 -4.21 14.36 10.77
C ILE A 273 -3.51 13.00 10.77
N LEU A 274 -2.31 12.93 10.20
CA LEU A 274 -1.46 11.76 10.26
C LEU A 274 -0.49 11.90 11.43
N ARG A 275 -0.41 10.88 12.28
CA ARG A 275 0.61 10.77 13.32
C ARG A 275 1.62 9.71 12.91
N LEU A 276 2.85 10.14 12.68
CA LEU A 276 3.97 9.28 12.31
C LEU A 276 4.71 8.80 13.56
N PHE A 277 5.41 7.67 13.45
CA PHE A 277 6.30 7.12 14.49
C PHE A 277 5.63 6.92 15.86
N PHE A 278 4.33 6.59 15.88
CA PHE A 278 3.57 6.41 17.11
C PHE A 278 3.71 4.99 17.70
N ASP A 279 4.94 4.64 18.08
CA ASP A 279 5.29 3.29 18.55
C ASP A 279 4.89 3.05 20.01
N ARG A 280 4.90 4.10 20.82
CA ARG A 280 4.50 4.10 22.23
C ARG A 280 3.70 5.34 22.58
N GLU A 281 2.95 5.28 23.67
CA GLU A 281 2.12 6.39 24.17
C GLU A 281 2.91 7.68 24.40
N ASN A 282 4.13 7.55 24.92
CA ASN A 282 4.99 8.68 25.28
C ASN A 282 6.00 9.07 24.17
N CYS A 283 5.80 8.62 22.93
CA CYS A 283 6.64 9.05 21.80
C CYS A 283 6.36 10.50 21.41
N ASP A 284 7.37 11.15 20.84
CA ASP A 284 7.24 12.49 20.27
C ASP A 284 6.10 12.54 19.25
N LYS A 285 5.34 13.63 19.30
CA LYS A 285 4.19 13.83 18.42
C LYS A 285 4.67 14.40 17.08
N VAL A 286 4.95 13.52 16.12
CA VAL A 286 5.27 13.90 14.73
C VAL A 286 4.00 13.85 13.89
N VAL A 287 3.61 15.00 13.32
CA VAL A 287 2.31 15.18 12.67
C VAL A 287 2.45 15.79 11.28
N VAL A 288 1.64 15.28 10.35
CA VAL A 288 1.36 15.91 9.05
C VAL A 288 -0.15 16.14 8.95
N ASP A 289 -0.55 17.39 8.75
CA ASP A 289 -1.95 17.85 8.84
C ASP A 289 -2.44 18.57 7.57
N THR A 290 -1.63 18.57 6.51
CA THR A 290 -2.05 19.01 5.17
C THR A 290 -2.21 17.77 4.31
N VAL A 291 -3.45 17.37 4.08
CA VAL A 291 -3.83 16.10 3.48
C VAL A 291 -4.91 16.34 2.43
N SER A 292 -4.84 15.62 1.32
CA SER A 292 -5.80 15.65 0.22
C SER A 292 -6.00 14.24 -0.32
N VAL A 293 -7.15 13.97 -0.97
CA VAL A 293 -7.39 12.67 -1.62
C VAL A 293 -6.86 12.72 -3.04
N GLN A 294 -5.82 11.93 -3.32
CA GLN A 294 -5.30 11.75 -4.67
C GLN A 294 -6.24 10.86 -5.50
N TYR A 295 -6.62 9.71 -4.95
CA TYR A 295 -7.57 8.80 -5.57
C TYR A 295 -8.36 8.05 -4.50
N PHE A 296 -9.55 7.59 -4.84
CA PHE A 296 -10.33 6.71 -3.97
C PHE A 296 -11.25 5.83 -4.82
N ASN A 297 -11.43 4.59 -4.38
CA ASN A 297 -12.40 3.66 -4.95
C ASN A 297 -13.24 3.08 -3.79
N ILE A 298 -14.56 3.27 -3.89
CA ILE A 298 -15.50 2.77 -2.87
C ILE A 298 -15.68 1.25 -3.01
N GLU A 299 -15.74 0.71 -4.22
CA GLU A 299 -15.91 -0.73 -4.44
C GLU A 299 -14.71 -1.56 -3.94
N TYR A 300 -13.50 -1.01 -4.09
CA TYR A 300 -12.26 -1.64 -3.66
C TYR A 300 -11.86 -1.28 -2.24
N ASP A 301 -12.56 -0.32 -1.64
CA ASP A 301 -12.27 0.23 -0.32
C ASP A 301 -10.82 0.69 -0.19
N MET A 302 -10.30 1.37 -1.22
CA MET A 302 -8.92 1.82 -1.32
C MET A 302 -8.85 3.33 -1.56
N CYS A 303 -8.07 4.03 -0.73
CA CYS A 303 -7.90 5.48 -0.80
C CYS A 303 -6.41 5.84 -0.73
N GLY A 304 -5.96 6.64 -1.69
CA GLY A 304 -4.64 7.24 -1.71
C GLY A 304 -4.72 8.69 -1.26
N LEU A 305 -3.96 9.01 -0.23
CA LEU A 305 -3.82 10.34 0.33
C LEU A 305 -2.51 10.96 -0.12
N LYS A 306 -2.56 12.24 -0.49
CA LYS A 306 -1.38 13.06 -0.71
C LYS A 306 -1.22 14.03 0.45
N CYS A 307 -0.09 13.91 1.13
CA CYS A 307 0.28 14.75 2.26
C CYS A 307 1.51 15.60 1.93
N VAL A 308 1.74 16.69 2.68
CA VAL A 308 2.88 17.58 2.43
C VAL A 308 3.56 18.06 3.72
N THR A 309 4.88 18.16 3.67
CA THR A 309 5.69 18.80 4.71
C THR A 309 6.83 19.63 4.11
N CYS A 310 7.20 20.73 4.76
CA CYS A 310 8.44 21.47 4.51
C CYS A 310 9.47 21.28 5.63
N ASP A 311 9.23 20.36 6.56
CA ASP A 311 10.22 19.97 7.57
C ASP A 311 11.27 19.06 6.92
N GLU A 312 12.48 19.59 6.77
CA GLU A 312 13.58 18.91 6.10
C GLU A 312 14.04 17.64 6.83
N ASN A 313 14.02 17.65 8.16
CA ASN A 313 14.44 16.48 8.94
C ASN A 313 13.43 15.36 8.78
N LEU A 314 12.14 15.67 8.84
CA LEU A 314 11.08 14.69 8.59
C LEU A 314 11.14 14.16 7.15
N GLY A 315 11.26 15.05 6.17
CA GLY A 315 11.30 14.70 4.76
C GLY A 315 12.47 13.79 4.39
N LYS A 316 13.68 14.11 4.86
CA LYS A 316 14.88 13.26 4.65
C LYS A 316 14.71 11.88 5.30
N LYS A 317 14.26 11.86 6.56
CA LYS A 317 14.03 10.60 7.30
C LYS A 317 13.05 9.69 6.58
N LEU A 318 11.94 10.23 6.06
CA LEU A 318 10.95 9.45 5.31
C LEU A 318 11.49 8.92 3.98
N ILE A 319 12.34 9.68 3.27
CA ILE A 319 13.01 9.19 2.06
C ILE A 319 13.94 8.02 2.38
N GLU A 320 14.71 8.11 3.47
CA GLU A 320 15.61 7.02 3.89
C GLU A 320 14.80 5.74 4.22
N MET A 321 13.75 5.86 5.03
CA MET A 321 12.86 4.75 5.36
C MET A 321 12.20 4.12 4.14
N TRP A 322 11.79 4.95 3.17
CA TRP A 322 11.18 4.46 1.93
C TRP A 322 12.20 3.71 1.06
N LYS A 323 13.44 4.19 0.95
CA LYS A 323 14.52 3.48 0.24
C LYS A 323 14.86 2.15 0.89
N ASP A 324 14.91 2.11 2.22
CA ASP A 324 15.13 0.88 2.97
C ASP A 324 14.00 -0.13 2.70
N TYR A 325 12.75 0.35 2.67
CA TYR A 325 11.60 -0.46 2.25
C TYR A 325 11.77 -1.03 0.84
N GLU A 326 12.13 -0.23 -0.16
CA GLU A 326 12.33 -0.71 -1.55
C GLU A 326 13.36 -1.84 -1.62
N ILE A 327 14.50 -1.64 -0.97
CA ILE A 327 15.61 -2.61 -0.96
C ILE A 327 15.19 -3.91 -0.28
N ILE A 328 14.60 -3.82 0.92
CA ILE A 328 14.24 -4.98 1.72
C ILE A 328 13.02 -5.71 1.14
N HIS A 329 12.03 -4.97 0.65
CA HIS A 329 10.87 -5.53 -0.07
C HIS A 329 11.35 -6.36 -1.27
N GLY A 330 12.23 -5.82 -2.12
CA GLY A 330 12.77 -6.55 -3.26
C GLY A 330 13.46 -7.88 -2.87
N LYS A 331 14.22 -7.88 -1.78
CA LYS A 331 14.88 -9.10 -1.25
C LYS A 331 13.86 -10.14 -0.80
N VAL A 332 12.92 -9.76 0.06
CA VAL A 332 11.89 -10.68 0.58
C VAL A 332 10.99 -11.17 -0.55
N PHE A 333 10.56 -10.27 -1.43
CA PHE A 333 9.75 -10.61 -2.59
C PHE A 333 10.41 -11.68 -3.45
N ASN A 334 11.65 -11.45 -3.90
CA ASN A 334 12.37 -12.41 -4.74
C ASN A 334 12.53 -13.76 -4.04
N LYS A 335 12.88 -13.75 -2.76
CA LYS A 335 13.08 -14.96 -1.95
C LYS A 335 11.81 -15.82 -1.86
N TYR A 336 10.68 -15.22 -1.51
CA TYR A 336 9.44 -15.97 -1.30
C TYR A 336 8.67 -16.23 -2.60
N LYS A 337 8.88 -15.43 -3.66
CA LYS A 337 8.36 -15.70 -5.01
C LYS A 337 9.03 -16.90 -5.66
N SER A 338 10.37 -16.99 -5.62
CA SER A 338 11.06 -18.18 -6.13
C SER A 338 10.64 -19.44 -5.38
N ALA A 339 10.54 -19.33 -4.05
CA ALA A 339 10.10 -20.43 -3.22
C ALA A 339 8.65 -20.84 -3.50
N SER A 340 7.72 -19.91 -3.79
CA SER A 340 6.32 -20.28 -4.08
C SER A 340 6.18 -21.08 -5.38
N VAL A 341 6.94 -20.76 -6.42
CA VAL A 341 6.94 -21.51 -7.69
C VAL A 341 7.47 -22.94 -7.49
N GLU A 342 8.59 -23.09 -6.80
CA GLU A 342 9.18 -24.41 -6.50
C GLU A 342 8.28 -25.22 -5.56
N ASN A 343 7.75 -24.59 -4.52
CA ASN A 343 6.96 -25.24 -3.49
C ASN A 343 5.54 -25.58 -3.94
N THR A 344 4.97 -24.86 -4.92
CA THR A 344 3.69 -25.25 -5.54
C THR A 344 3.80 -26.66 -6.15
N SER A 345 4.98 -27.01 -6.67
CA SER A 345 5.26 -28.36 -7.19
C SER A 345 5.34 -29.42 -6.08
N GLN A 346 5.60 -29.00 -4.84
CA GLN A 346 5.70 -29.85 -3.64
C GLN A 346 4.47 -29.75 -2.71
N GLY A 347 3.49 -28.90 -3.05
CA GLY A 347 2.29 -28.65 -2.25
C GLY A 347 2.51 -27.85 -0.97
N VAL A 348 3.63 -27.12 -0.82
CA VAL A 348 3.88 -26.26 0.35
C VAL A 348 3.45 -24.83 0.02
N GLU A 349 2.45 -24.33 0.73
CA GLU A 349 1.88 -22.99 0.51
C GLU A 349 2.30 -22.06 1.65
N PHE A 350 2.97 -20.94 1.31
CA PHE A 350 3.27 -19.90 2.29
C PHE A 350 1.99 -19.13 2.60
N LYS A 351 1.51 -19.24 3.83
CA LYS A 351 0.28 -18.56 4.28
C LYS A 351 0.51 -17.46 5.28
N LEU A 352 1.75 -17.15 5.64
CA LEU A 352 2.03 -16.11 6.62
C LEU A 352 1.36 -14.80 6.20
N ASN A 353 0.62 -14.22 7.12
CA ASN A 353 0.08 -12.88 6.99
C ASN A 353 0.49 -12.07 8.21
N PHE A 354 0.89 -10.82 8.01
CA PHE A 354 1.13 -9.92 9.12
C PHE A 354 0.58 -8.53 8.80
N ILE A 355 0.27 -7.79 9.86
CA ILE A 355 -0.25 -6.44 9.81
C ILE A 355 0.47 -5.61 10.87
N VAL A 356 0.92 -4.42 10.47
CA VAL A 356 1.35 -3.39 11.41
C VAL A 356 0.31 -2.28 11.39
N SER A 357 -0.24 -1.94 12.57
CA SER A 357 -1.42 -1.07 12.65
C SER A 357 -1.52 -0.33 13.99
N HIS A 358 -2.51 0.56 14.07
CA HIS A 358 -2.90 1.29 15.28
C HIS A 358 -4.26 0.81 15.80
N PRO A 359 -4.35 -0.38 16.42
CA PRO A 359 -5.61 -0.89 16.95
C PRO A 359 -6.17 0.08 17.99
N HIS A 360 -7.45 0.41 17.86
CA HIS A 360 -8.18 1.43 18.61
C HIS A 360 -7.58 2.83 18.50
N GLY A 361 -6.75 3.12 17.50
CA GLY A 361 -5.98 4.36 17.41
C GLY A 361 -4.89 4.50 18.48
N CYS A 362 -4.53 3.41 19.17
CA CYS A 362 -3.46 3.40 20.18
C CYS A 362 -2.06 3.27 19.53
N SER A 363 -1.03 3.13 20.38
CA SER A 363 0.34 2.82 19.96
C SER A 363 0.42 1.63 18.99
N LYS A 364 1.37 1.71 18.07
CA LYS A 364 1.56 0.77 16.95
C LYS A 364 1.78 -0.67 17.45
N GLN A 365 1.08 -1.60 16.84
CA GLN A 365 1.16 -3.03 17.15
C GLN A 365 1.45 -3.84 15.89
N VAL A 366 2.10 -4.97 16.09
CA VAL A 366 2.31 -6.02 15.10
C VAL A 366 1.38 -7.18 15.43
N SER A 367 0.68 -7.70 14.43
CA SER A 367 -0.05 -8.97 14.54
C SER A 367 0.38 -9.90 13.42
N VAL A 368 0.47 -11.19 13.74
CA VAL A 368 0.89 -12.26 12.84
C VAL A 368 -0.17 -13.35 12.83
N GLY A 369 -0.45 -13.88 11.65
CA GLY A 369 -1.44 -14.93 11.43
C GLY A 369 -1.27 -15.56 10.05
N GLU A 370 -2.38 -16.01 9.47
CA GLU A 370 -2.38 -16.67 8.18
C GLU A 370 -3.49 -16.14 7.28
N TRP A 371 -3.20 -15.96 6.00
CA TRP A 371 -4.25 -15.76 5.01
C TRP A 371 -4.92 -17.11 4.66
N LYS A 372 -6.19 -17.06 4.27
CA LYS A 372 -7.06 -18.24 4.11
C LYS A 372 -7.53 -18.39 2.68
N ASP A 373 -8.32 -17.43 2.21
CA ASP A 373 -8.91 -17.45 0.88
C ASP A 373 -8.44 -16.24 0.08
N ARG A 374 -8.20 -16.49 -1.21
CA ARG A 374 -8.08 -15.47 -2.24
C ARG A 374 -9.36 -15.46 -3.06
N LEU A 375 -9.96 -14.29 -3.20
CA LEU A 375 -11.15 -14.06 -3.98
C LEU A 375 -10.78 -13.15 -5.15
N GLU A 376 -10.77 -13.69 -6.35
CA GLU A 376 -10.57 -12.92 -7.58
C GLU A 376 -11.74 -11.96 -7.80
N VAL A 377 -11.40 -10.72 -8.17
CA VAL A 377 -12.30 -9.60 -8.43
C VAL A 377 -11.87 -9.00 -9.77
N GLY A 378 -12.33 -9.56 -10.89
CA GLY A 378 -11.86 -9.18 -12.22
C GLY A 378 -10.60 -9.96 -12.64
N GLU A 379 -9.85 -9.43 -13.61
CA GLU A 379 -8.72 -10.14 -14.25
C GLU A 379 -7.40 -10.02 -13.47
N ASP A 380 -7.19 -8.92 -12.74
CA ASP A 380 -5.91 -8.52 -12.14
C ASP A 380 -6.05 -8.05 -10.68
N ARG A 381 -7.22 -8.24 -10.05
CA ARG A 381 -7.47 -7.81 -8.67
C ARG A 381 -8.04 -8.89 -7.78
N ALA A 382 -7.62 -8.89 -6.53
CA ALA A 382 -8.03 -9.90 -5.56
C ALA A 382 -8.26 -9.30 -4.18
N LYS A 383 -9.05 -10.03 -3.41
CA LYS A 383 -9.35 -9.79 -2.02
C LYS A 383 -8.93 -10.99 -1.19
N PHE A 384 -8.43 -10.74 0.01
CA PHE A 384 -7.94 -11.77 0.91
C PHE A 384 -8.79 -11.87 2.15
N THR A 385 -8.94 -13.09 2.66
CA THR A 385 -9.38 -13.38 4.02
C THR A 385 -8.20 -13.88 4.86
N TYR A 386 -8.18 -13.59 6.16
CA TYR A 386 -7.06 -13.96 7.04
C TYR A 386 -7.46 -14.03 8.52
N THR A 387 -6.64 -14.72 9.32
CA THR A 387 -6.81 -14.87 10.77
C THR A 387 -5.99 -13.89 11.59
N THR A 388 -5.12 -13.11 10.96
CA THR A 388 -4.28 -12.10 11.64
C THR A 388 -5.15 -11.11 12.40
N CYS A 389 -4.85 -10.93 13.68
CA CYS A 389 -5.68 -10.12 14.56
C CYS A 389 -5.72 -8.65 14.16
N THR A 390 -6.92 -8.11 14.16
CA THR A 390 -7.22 -6.69 13.95
C THR A 390 -8.33 -6.28 14.90
N CYS A 391 -8.40 -4.99 15.20
CA CYS A 391 -9.45 -4.36 15.99
C CYS A 391 -9.94 -3.10 15.26
N PRO A 392 -11.10 -2.53 15.67
CA PRO A 392 -11.47 -1.16 15.31
C PRO A 392 -10.27 -0.22 15.34
N GLY A 393 -10.04 0.55 14.27
CA GLY A 393 -8.86 1.43 14.12
C GLY A 393 -7.68 0.81 13.35
N SER A 394 -7.71 -0.51 13.12
CA SER A 394 -6.76 -1.18 12.22
C SER A 394 -7.13 -1.00 10.75
N SER A 395 -8.36 -0.55 10.44
CA SER A 395 -8.79 -0.28 9.07
C SER A 395 -7.82 0.63 8.32
N GLY A 396 -7.53 0.28 7.08
CA GLY A 396 -6.55 0.95 6.24
C GLY A 396 -5.10 0.49 6.43
N ALA A 397 -4.79 -0.31 7.46
CA ALA A 397 -3.46 -0.88 7.64
C ALA A 397 -3.09 -1.78 6.46
N HIS A 398 -1.82 -1.76 6.06
CA HIS A 398 -1.35 -2.61 4.96
C HIS A 398 -1.39 -4.09 5.36
N VAL A 399 -1.90 -4.94 4.46
CA VAL A 399 -2.05 -6.38 4.66
C VAL A 399 -0.98 -7.09 3.83
N ILE A 400 0.01 -7.66 4.51
CA ILE A 400 1.08 -8.40 3.84
C ILE A 400 0.74 -9.89 3.82
N CYS A 401 0.48 -10.43 2.63
CA CYS A 401 0.29 -11.87 2.40
C CYS A 401 1.57 -12.47 1.81
N LEU A 402 2.40 -13.11 2.65
CA LEU A 402 3.70 -13.63 2.19
C LEU A 402 3.53 -14.75 1.18
N GLY A 403 4.41 -14.79 0.18
CA GLY A 403 4.36 -15.75 -0.93
C GLY A 403 3.25 -15.45 -1.95
N TYR A 404 2.48 -14.39 -1.71
CA TYR A 404 1.45 -13.91 -2.62
C TYR A 404 1.77 -12.46 -3.03
N ASN A 405 2.28 -12.30 -4.24
CA ASN A 405 2.28 -11.09 -5.07
C ASN A 405 3.17 -11.31 -6.27
N ASP A 406 2.78 -10.76 -7.42
CA ASP A 406 3.69 -10.60 -8.55
C ASP A 406 4.31 -9.20 -8.65
N ASP A 407 3.93 -8.25 -7.80
CA ASP A 407 4.52 -6.89 -7.84
C ASP A 407 4.41 -6.08 -6.54
N TRP A 408 5.10 -4.93 -6.53
CA TRP A 408 5.15 -3.88 -5.51
C TRP A 408 3.79 -3.21 -5.24
N LEU A 409 2.77 -3.56 -6.02
CA LEU A 409 1.53 -2.83 -6.22
C LEU A 409 0.31 -3.42 -5.52
N SER A 410 0.46 -4.48 -4.72
CA SER A 410 -0.69 -4.96 -3.95
C SER A 410 -1.00 -3.99 -2.82
N ASP A 411 -1.82 -2.99 -3.11
CA ASP A 411 -2.32 -2.03 -2.13
C ASP A 411 -3.43 -2.66 -1.27
N LEU A 412 -3.19 -3.88 -0.76
CA LEU A 412 -4.09 -4.57 0.14
C LEU A 412 -4.10 -3.80 1.47
N VAL A 413 -5.27 -3.26 1.80
CA VAL A 413 -5.52 -2.59 3.08
C VAL A 413 -6.54 -3.40 3.89
N HIS A 414 -6.43 -3.40 5.21
CA HIS A 414 -7.41 -4.04 6.07
C HIS A 414 -8.73 -3.29 5.98
N SER A 415 -9.82 -4.00 5.73
CA SER A 415 -11.13 -3.39 5.52
C SER A 415 -12.10 -3.73 6.65
N GLY A 416 -12.21 -5.00 7.01
CA GLY A 416 -13.19 -5.43 8.01
C GLY A 416 -13.07 -6.88 8.45
N THR A 417 -14.15 -7.38 9.05
CA THR A 417 -14.28 -8.75 9.54
C THR A 417 -15.59 -9.40 9.11
N LEU A 418 -15.54 -10.71 8.87
CA LEU A 418 -16.68 -11.61 8.70
C LEU A 418 -16.94 -12.30 10.03
N ASP A 419 -18.15 -12.13 10.56
CA ASP A 419 -18.63 -12.77 11.79
C ASP A 419 -17.68 -12.63 13.00
N SER A 420 -16.92 -11.53 13.05
CA SER A 420 -15.88 -11.25 14.06
C SER A 420 -14.74 -12.29 14.17
N LYS A 421 -14.62 -13.22 13.22
CA LYS A 421 -13.67 -14.35 13.28
C LYS A 421 -12.62 -14.32 12.19
N ILE A 422 -13.01 -13.93 10.98
CA ILE A 422 -12.14 -13.91 9.81
C ILE A 422 -12.06 -12.48 9.34
N ASN A 423 -10.85 -11.95 9.18
CA ASN A 423 -10.65 -10.60 8.67
C ASN A 423 -10.54 -10.62 7.15
N TYR A 424 -10.78 -9.48 6.52
CA TYR A 424 -10.67 -9.34 5.07
C TYR A 424 -10.03 -8.02 4.65
N SER A 425 -9.37 -8.04 3.50
CA SER A 425 -8.76 -6.85 2.88
C SER A 425 -9.75 -6.09 1.98
N GLY A 426 -9.40 -4.86 1.62
CA GLY A 426 -9.88 -4.26 0.37
C GLY A 426 -9.45 -5.07 -0.85
N VAL A 427 -9.82 -4.57 -2.03
CA VAL A 427 -9.41 -5.17 -3.30
C VAL A 427 -8.10 -4.52 -3.74
N GLY A 428 -7.06 -5.34 -3.85
CA GLY A 428 -5.74 -4.92 -4.33
C GLY A 428 -5.44 -5.51 -5.71
N LEU A 429 -4.51 -4.90 -6.43
CA LEU A 429 -3.92 -5.49 -7.62
C LEU A 429 -3.09 -6.72 -7.25
N PHE A 430 -3.01 -7.70 -8.15
CA PHE A 430 -2.18 -8.88 -7.99
C PHE A 430 -1.23 -9.11 -9.15
#